data_AF-A0A1Y1Z8C3-F1
#
_entry.id   AF-A0A1Y1Z8C3-F1
#
_cell.length_a   1.000
_cell.length_b   1.000
_cell.length_c   1.000
_cell.angle_alpha   90.00
_cell.angle_beta   90.00
_cell.angle_gamma   90.00
#
_symmetry.space_group_name_H-M   'P 1'
#
loop_
_entity.id
_entity.type
_entity.pdbx_description
1 polymer ?
#
loop_
_entity_poly.entity_id
_entity_poly.type
_entity_poly.pdbx_seq_one_letter_code
_entity_poly.pdbx_strand_id
1 'polypeptide(L)' 'LLHVPCKFYKNGACNAGKNCVFSHSTQVNPEHSVCKYYLKGNCKFGNKCALLH' A
#
# COMPACT_ATOMS: atom_id res chain seq x y z
N LEU A 1 5.00 -14.25 11.91
CA LEU A 1 4.55 -13.05 12.65
C LEU A 1 5.03 -11.72 12.01
N LEU A 2 5.31 -11.65 10.70
CA LEU A 2 5.94 -10.48 10.05
C LEU A 2 4.98 -9.62 9.21
N HIS A 3 3.67 -9.85 9.29
CA HIS A 3 2.69 -9.15 8.45
C HIS A 3 2.17 -7.84 9.08
N VAL A 4 2.51 -7.54 10.33
CA VAL A 4 2.06 -6.31 10.99
C VAL A 4 2.98 -5.15 10.58
N PRO A 5 2.47 -4.12 9.88
CA PRO A 5 3.29 -2.99 9.42
C PRO A 5 3.74 -2.12 10.58
N CYS A 6 4.99 -1.67 10.52
CA CYS A 6 5.56 -0.79 11.53
C CYS A 6 4.99 0.63 11.40
N LYS A 7 4.15 1.03 12.36
CA LYS A 7 3.57 2.39 12.41
C LYS A 7 4.64 3.48 12.47
N PHE A 8 5.74 3.25 13.20
CA PHE A 8 6.84 4.19 13.31
C PHE A 8 7.64 4.31 12.01
N TYR A 9 7.79 3.22 11.25
CA TYR A 9 8.48 3.26 9.96
C TYR A 9 7.69 4.04 8.92
N LYS A 10 6.35 3.86 8.89
CA LYS A 10 5.46 4.67 8.05
C LYS A 10 5.60 6.18 8.33
N ASN A 11 5.83 6.55 9.59
CA ASN A 11 6.02 7.94 10.01
C ASN A 11 7.49 8.41 9.98
N GLY A 12 8.42 7.59 9.48
CA GLY A 12 9.85 7.92 9.43
C GLY A 12 10.57 7.96 10.78
N ALA A 13 9.94 7.50 11.86
CA ALA A 13 10.43 7.57 13.23
C ALA A 13 10.93 6.21 13.78
N CYS A 14 11.08 5.19 12.92
CA CYS A 14 11.54 3.87 13.37
C CYS A 14 13.07 3.83 13.50
N ASN A 15 13.54 3.60 14.73
CA ASN A 15 14.97 3.46 15.04
C ASN A 15 15.48 2.00 14.98
N ALA A 16 14.59 1.01 14.80
CA ALA A 16 14.96 -0.40 14.81
C ALA A 16 15.62 -0.88 13.49
N GLY A 17 15.58 -0.07 12.42
CA GLY A 17 16.23 -0.39 11.14
C GLY A 17 15.79 -1.74 10.57
N LYS A 18 16.75 -2.54 10.12
CA LYS A 18 16.49 -3.89 9.56
C LYS A 18 16.12 -4.95 10.61
N ASN A 19 16.30 -4.64 11.90
CA ASN A 19 15.99 -5.55 13.01
C ASN A 19 14.57 -5.34 13.58
N CYS A 20 13.75 -4.52 12.93
CA CYS A 20 12.39 -4.30 13.40
C CYS A 20 11.57 -5.59 13.31
N VAL A 21 10.90 -5.95 14.40
CA VAL A 21 9.98 -7.10 14.45
C VAL A 21 8.71 -6.88 13.62
N PHE A 22 8.45 -5.63 13.23
CA PHE A 22 7.33 -5.21 12.41
C PHE A 22 7.77 -4.96 10.96
N SER A 23 6.86 -5.14 10.02
CA SER A 23 7.17 -5.01 8.59
C SER A 23 7.52 -3.57 8.22
N HIS A 24 8.70 -3.39 7.65
CA HIS A 24 9.14 -2.15 7.00
C HIS A 24 8.86 -2.16 5.50
N SER A 25 8.01 -3.08 5.02
CA SER A 25 7.54 -3.01 3.63
C SER A 25 6.68 -1.76 3.49
N THR A 26 7.24 -0.73 2.85
CA THR A 26 6.54 0.44 2.28
C THR A 26 5.70 0.03 1.08
N GLN A 27 5.14 -1.18 1.09
CA GLN A 27 4.22 -1.67 0.10
C GLN A 27 2.89 -0.96 0.32
N VAL A 28 2.86 0.32 -0.07
CA VAL A 28 1.79 0.77 -0.94
C VAL A 28 1.89 -0.17 -2.13
N ASN A 29 1.24 -1.35 -2.03
CA ASN A 29 1.18 -2.26 -3.15
C ASN A 29 0.60 -1.42 -4.28
N PRO A 30 1.34 -1.14 -5.36
CA PRO A 30 0.77 -0.37 -6.46
C PRO A 30 -0.45 -1.12 -7.03
N GLU A 31 -0.51 -2.45 -6.88
CA GLU A 31 -1.70 -3.26 -7.13
C GLU A 31 -2.94 -2.87 -6.31
N HIS A 32 -2.77 -2.33 -5.11
CA HIS A 32 -3.85 -1.77 -4.30
C HIS A 32 -4.20 -0.32 -4.68
N SER A 33 -3.31 0.37 -5.38
CA SER A 33 -3.55 1.72 -5.88
C SER A 33 -4.18 1.70 -7.26
N VAL A 34 -3.91 0.70 -8.10
CA VAL A 34 -4.45 0.59 -9.46
C VAL A 34 -5.84 -0.06 -9.45
N CYS A 35 -6.77 0.52 -10.20
CA CYS A 35 -8.13 0.03 -10.33
C CYS A 35 -8.16 -1.22 -11.20
N LYS A 36 -8.20 -2.39 -10.55
CA LYS A 36 -8.42 -3.68 -11.20
C LYS A 36 -9.63 -3.75 -12.14
N TYR A 37 -10.68 -2.95 -11.88
CA TYR A 37 -11.85 -2.87 -12.77
C TYR A 37 -11.58 -2.02 -14.00
N TYR A 38 -10.76 -0.98 -13.88
CA TYR A 38 -10.35 -0.16 -15.02
C TYR A 38 -9.42 -0.93 -15.95
N LEU A 39 -8.45 -1.68 -15.40
CA LEU A 39 -7.60 -2.58 -16.19
C LEU A 39 -8.40 -3.60 -16.98
N LYS A 40 -9.54 -4.05 -16.45
CA LYS A 40 -10.49 -4.94 -17.12
C LYS A 40 -11.50 -4.21 -18.02
N GLY A 41 -11.45 -2.89 -18.12
CA GLY A 41 -12.40 -2.08 -18.92
C GLY A 41 -13.82 -1.97 -18.33
N ASN A 42 -14.02 -2.32 -17.06
CA ASN A 42 -15.33 -2.45 -16.41
C ASN A 42 -15.50 -1.51 -15.19
N CYS A 43 -14.67 -0.47 -15.04
CA CYS A 43 -14.79 0.44 -13.91
C CYS A 43 -16.05 1.32 -14.02
N LYS A 44 -16.96 1.19 -13.05
CA LYS A 44 -18.21 1.97 -12.99
C LYS A 44 -18.02 3.42 -12.51
N PHE A 45 -16.85 3.73 -11.95
CA PHE A 45 -16.57 5.03 -11.31
C PHE A 45 -15.92 6.04 -12.27
N GLY A 46 -15.42 5.59 -13.43
CA GLY A 46 -14.78 6.47 -14.41
C GLY A 46 -13.72 7.40 -13.78
N ASN A 47 -13.67 8.65 -14.20
CA ASN A 47 -12.72 9.64 -13.68
C ASN A 47 -12.90 9.96 -12.17
N LYS A 48 -13.95 9.45 -11.52
CA LYS A 48 -14.19 9.61 -10.06
C LYS A 48 -13.70 8.41 -9.25
N CYS A 49 -13.00 7.46 -9.85
CA CYS A 49 -12.50 6.31 -9.11
C CYS A 49 -11.44 6.74 -8.08
N ALA A 50 -11.54 6.18 -6.87
CA ALA A 50 -10.57 6.40 -5.81
C ALA A 50 -9.22 5.69 -6.04
N LEU A 51 -9.16 4.86 -7.09
CA LEU A 51 -7.99 4.08 -7.50
C LEU A 51 -7.49 4.61 -8.85
N LEU A 52 -6.18 4.47 -9.11
CA LEU A 52 -5.52 4.83 -10.37
C LEU A 52 -6.15 4.08 -11.54
N HIS A 53 -6.57 4.81 -12.56
CA HIS A 53 -7.00 4.28 -13.85
C HIS A 53 -5.78 4.23 -14.77
#